data_AF-A0A2C6CPI9-F1
#
_entry.id   AF-A0A2C6CPI9-F1
#
_cell.length_a   1.000
_cell.length_b   1.000
_cell.length_c   1.000
_cell.angle_alpha   90.00
_cell.angle_beta   90.00
_cell.angle_gamma   90.00
#
_symmetry.space_group_name_H-M   'P 1'
#
loop_
_entity.id
_entity.type
_entity.pdbx_description
1 polymer ?
#
loop_
_entity_poly.entity_id
_entity_poly.type
_entity_poly.pdbx_seq_one_letter_code
_entity_poly.pdbx_strand_id
1 'polypeptide(L)' 'MDSKKIIGLILTLLGGAALVYGVMSLTGGEVANGQAWAATILGGIFFTSGIGLMKSVKFTTGDE' A
#
# COMPACT_ATOMS: atom_id res chain seq x y z
N MET A 1 -16.59 -9.76 -8.33
CA MET A 1 -15.44 -9.77 -7.40
C MET A 1 -15.94 -9.23 -6.08
N ASP A 2 -15.71 -9.93 -4.97
CA ASP A 2 -16.14 -9.47 -3.65
C ASP A 2 -15.61 -8.06 -3.37
N SER A 3 -16.47 -7.15 -2.89
CA SER A 3 -16.10 -5.74 -2.65
C SER A 3 -14.84 -5.61 -1.77
N LYS A 4 -14.63 -6.56 -0.85
CA LYS A 4 -13.44 -6.64 0.01
C LYS A 4 -12.16 -6.95 -0.78
N LYS A 5 -12.22 -7.78 -1.81
CA LYS A 5 -11.09 -8.05 -2.72
C LYS A 5 -10.76 -6.84 -3.58
N ILE A 6 -11.77 -6.13 -4.07
CA ILE A 6 -11.58 -4.90 -4.86
C ILE A 6 -10.89 -3.82 -4.01
N ILE A 7 -11.35 -3.62 -2.77
CA ILE A 7 -10.75 -2.64 -1.85
C ILE A 7 -9.28 -3.00 -1.57
N GLY A 8 -8.98 -4.25 -1.26
CA GLY A 8 -7.60 -4.69 -1.03
C GLY A 8 -6.70 -4.52 -2.26
N LEU A 9 -7.24 -4.79 -3.45
CA LEU A 9 -6.51 -4.62 -4.72
C LEU A 9 -6.22 -3.15 -5.01
N ILE A 10 -7.20 -2.26 -4.86
CA ILE A 10 -7.02 -0.82 -5.05
C ILE A 10 -6.04 -0.27 -4.00
N LEU A 11 -6.17 -0.66 -2.74
CA LEU A 11 -5.28 -0.24 -1.65
C LEU A 11 -3.82 -0.62 -1.92
N THR A 12 -3.61 -1.83 -2.44
CA THR A 12 -2.28 -2.33 -2.82
C THR A 12 -1.72 -1.56 -4.02
N LEU A 13 -2.51 -1.34 -5.06
CA LEU A 13 -2.05 -0.61 -6.25
C LEU A 13 -1.74 0.86 -5.95
N LEU A 14 -2.62 1.55 -5.20
CA LEU A 14 -2.39 2.93 -4.78
C LEU A 14 -1.20 3.05 -3.82
N GLY A 15 -1.13 2.17 -2.81
CA GLY A 15 -0.04 2.15 -1.85
C GLY A 15 1.31 1.85 -2.51
N GLY A 16 1.33 0.91 -3.45
CA GLY A 16 2.53 0.57 -4.23
C GLY A 16 3.00 1.73 -5.11
N ALA A 17 2.08 2.39 -5.82
CA ALA A 17 2.41 3.58 -6.60
C ALA A 17 2.97 4.70 -5.70
N ALA A 18 2.29 5.01 -4.59
CA ALA A 18 2.74 6.02 -3.63
C ALA A 18 4.12 5.68 -3.02
N LEU A 19 4.39 4.40 -2.75
CA LEU A 19 5.67 3.93 -2.26
C LEU A 19 6.78 4.15 -3.30
N VAL A 20 6.55 3.78 -4.57
CA VAL A 20 7.53 3.97 -5.65
C VAL A 20 7.84 5.45 -5.85
N TYR A 21 6.82 6.31 -5.90
CA TYR A 21 7.00 7.76 -6.01
C TYR A 21 7.72 8.35 -4.79
N GLY A 22 7.38 7.89 -3.58
CA GLY A 22 8.03 8.31 -2.35
C GLY A 22 9.53 7.97 -2.37
N VAL A 23 9.88 6.71 -2.66
CA VAL A 23 11.27 6.25 -2.73
C VAL A 23 12.04 6.98 -3.83
N MET A 24 11.46 7.16 -5.02
CA MET A 24 12.11 7.97 -6.07
C MET A 24 12.38 9.40 -5.58
N SER A 25 11.42 10.01 -4.89
CA SER A 25 11.58 11.35 -4.32
C SER A 25 12.67 11.43 -3.24
N LEU A 26 12.99 10.34 -2.54
CA LEU A 26 14.09 10.29 -1.57
C LEU A 26 15.47 10.34 -2.23
N THR A 27 15.59 9.87 -3.48
CA THR A 27 16.89 9.75 -4.20
C THR A 27 17.34 11.03 -4.92
N GLY A 28 16.51 12.08 -4.94
CA GLY A 28 16.73 13.28 -5.77
C GLY A 28 17.67 14.38 -5.25
N GLY A 29 18.17 14.31 -4.00
CA GLY A 29 19.07 15.35 -3.45
C GLY A 29 18.87 15.66 -1.97
N GLU A 30 19.62 16.65 -1.47
CA GLU A 30 19.93 16.99 -0.07
C GLU A 30 18.77 16.69 0.92
N VAL A 31 18.83 15.51 1.53
CA VAL A 31 17.95 15.03 2.60
C VAL A 31 16.47 15.29 2.31
N ALA A 32 15.93 14.54 1.34
CA ALA A 32 14.56 14.03 1.36
C ALA A 32 13.64 14.77 2.34
N ASN A 33 13.07 15.88 1.87
CA ASN A 33 12.18 16.75 2.62
C ASN A 33 11.18 15.91 3.44
N GLY A 34 10.77 16.35 4.64
CA GLY A 34 9.94 15.53 5.55
C GLY A 34 8.67 14.97 4.89
N GLN A 35 8.15 15.65 3.86
CA GLN A 35 7.05 15.16 3.03
C GLN A 35 7.37 13.89 2.21
N ALA A 36 8.60 13.75 1.68
CA ALA A 36 9.01 12.57 0.93
C ALA A 36 9.10 11.33 1.83
N TRP A 37 9.59 11.50 3.07
CA TRP A 37 9.55 10.45 4.09
C TRP A 37 8.13 10.08 4.49
N ALA A 38 7.27 11.07 4.71
CA ALA A 38 5.87 10.84 5.02
C ALA A 38 5.17 10.04 3.90
N ALA A 39 5.38 10.43 2.64
CA ALA A 39 4.83 9.73 1.48
C ALA A 39 5.34 8.29 1.37
N THR A 40 6.65 8.08 1.60
CA THR A 40 7.26 6.75 1.55
C THR A 40 6.72 5.84 2.65
N ILE A 41 6.64 6.33 3.90
CA ILE A 41 6.14 5.57 5.04
C ILE A 41 4.65 5.26 4.88
N LEU A 42 3.83 6.27 4.50
CA LEU A 42 2.40 6.06 4.24
C LEU A 42 2.18 5.06 3.11
N GLY A 43 2.91 5.19 2.00
CA GLY A 43 2.88 4.25 0.89
C GLY A 43 3.21 2.83 1.35
N GLY A 44 4.25 2.67 2.18
CA GLY A 44 4.66 1.37 2.73
C GLY A 44 3.60 0.74 3.62
N ILE A 45 2.98 1.53 4.51
CA ILE A 45 1.88 1.06 5.39
C ILE A 45 0.66 0.66 4.54
N PHE A 46 0.24 1.51 3.59
CA PHE A 46 -0.90 1.22 2.72
C PHE A 46 -0.66 0.01 1.83
N PHE A 47 0.54 -0.15 1.28
CA PHE A 47 0.91 -1.29 0.46
C PHE A 47 0.90 -2.60 1.28
N THR A 48 1.54 -2.59 2.45
CA THR A 48 1.61 -3.77 3.32
C THR A 48 0.22 -4.15 3.86
N SER A 49 -0.58 -3.15 4.24
CA SER A 49 -1.96 -3.33 4.67
C SER A 49 -2.84 -3.86 3.52
N GLY A 50 -2.68 -3.35 2.29
CA GLY A 50 -3.38 -3.83 1.10
C GLY A 50 -3.08 -5.29 0.79
N ILE A 51 -1.81 -5.69 0.84
CA ILE A 51 -1.41 -7.10 0.69
C ILE A 51 -1.99 -7.96 1.81
N GLY A 52 -1.94 -7.48 3.06
CA GLY A 52 -2.53 -8.15 4.22
C GLY A 52 -4.04 -8.38 4.05
N LEU A 53 -4.75 -7.36 3.59
CA LEU A 53 -6.18 -7.44 3.28
C LEU A 53 -6.41 -8.46 2.16
N MET A 54 -5.64 -8.38 1.07
CA MET A 54 -5.78 -9.27 -0.08
C MET A 54 -5.49 -10.74 0.28
N LYS A 55 -4.61 -11.00 1.25
CA LYS A 55 -4.39 -12.33 1.83
C LYS A 55 -5.53 -12.77 2.74
N SER A 56 -6.14 -11.88 3.53
CA SER A 56 -7.23 -12.23 4.45
C SER A 56 -8.54 -12.55 3.73
N VAL A 57 -8.81 -11.96 2.56
CA VAL A 57 -10.00 -12.31 1.75
C VAL A 57 -9.95 -13.72 1.16
N LYS A 58 -8.86 -14.47 1.37
CA LYS A 58 -8.77 -15.91 1.04
C LYS A 58 -9.29 -16.81 2.18
N PHE A 59 -9.53 -16.27 3.37
CA PHE A 59 -10.09 -16.99 4.52
C PHE A 59 -11.49 -16.46 4.87
N THR A 60 -12.42 -16.66 3.94
CA THR A 60 -13.84 -16.81 4.29
C THR A 60 -14.41 -17.86 3.33
N THR A 61 -13.83 -19.07 3.41
CA THR A 61 -14.68 -20.24 3.16
C THR A 61 -15.68 -20.20 4.30
N GLY A 62 -16.94 -19.94 3.95
CA GLY A 62 -18.01 -20.04 4.90
C GLY A 62 -18.06 -21.48 5.38
N ASP A 63 -17.89 -21.67 6.67
CA ASP A 63 -18.33 -22.85 7.39
C ASP A 63 -18.88 -22.34 8.72
N GLU A 64 -20.21 -22.41 8.77
CA GLU A 64 -21.13 -22.42 9.94
C GLU A 64 -21.41 -21.12 10.70
#